data_AF-A0A921K375-F1
#
_entry.id   AF-A0A921K375-F1
#
_cell.length_a   1.000
_cell.length_b   1.000
_cell.length_c   1.000
_cell.angle_alpha   90.00
_cell.angle_beta   90.00
_cell.angle_gamma   90.00
#
_symmetry.space_group_name_H-M   'P 1'
#
loop_
_entity.id
_entity.type
_entity.pdbx_description
1 polymer ?
#
loop_
_entity_poly.entity_id
_entity_poly.type
_entity_poly.pdbx_seq_one_letter_code
_entity_poly.pdbx_strand_id
1 'polypeptide(L)'
;AYSSYGDSDLQSRFNNAYSNGWKPEQYIFTENFESLWKSGGTTDYCDKDGNIMNSLQGMARFNPEQGRKGGCGTYHMEYEYAHNPEYKYLRQAIQIMNPANHNN
;
A
#
# COMPACT_ATOMS: atom_id res chain seq x y z
N ALA A 1 -4.71 5.27 -5.86
CA ALA A 1 -5.04 4.16 -6.77
C ALA A 1 -6.12 3.34 -6.09
N TYR A 2 -7.39 3.59 -6.40
CA TYR A 2 -8.50 2.89 -5.73
C TYR A 2 -8.64 1.46 -6.26
N SER A 3 -8.94 0.51 -5.36
CA SER A 3 -9.29 -0.89 -5.68
C SER A 3 -8.23 -1.62 -6.52
N SER A 4 -6.98 -1.61 -6.09
CA SER A 4 -5.95 -2.46 -6.69
C SER A 4 -6.10 -3.89 -6.18
N TYR A 5 -6.31 -4.83 -7.10
CA TYR A 5 -6.54 -6.25 -6.78
C TYR A 5 -5.25 -7.08 -6.68
N GLY A 6 -4.09 -6.50 -6.98
CA GLY A 6 -2.82 -7.19 -6.92
C GLY A 6 -1.64 -6.43 -7.52
N ASP A 7 -0.46 -7.05 -7.47
CA ASP A 7 0.81 -6.46 -7.90
C ASP A 7 0.80 -6.03 -9.38
N SER A 8 0.12 -6.79 -10.24
CA SER A 8 0.06 -6.51 -11.68
C SER A 8 -0.66 -5.18 -12.00
N ASP A 9 -1.70 -4.84 -11.25
CA ASP A 9 -2.40 -3.55 -11.37
C ASP A 9 -1.50 -2.39 -10.92
N LEU A 10 -0.85 -2.54 -9.76
CA LEU A 10 0.09 -1.53 -9.25
C LEU A 10 1.27 -1.32 -10.20
N GLN A 11 1.81 -2.40 -10.77
CA GLN A 11 2.89 -2.34 -11.75
C GLN A 11 2.44 -1.64 -13.04
N SER A 12 1.25 -1.93 -13.56
CA SER A 12 0.72 -1.22 -14.74
C SER A 12 0.57 0.28 -14.52
N ARG A 13 0.07 0.68 -13.34
CA ARG A 13 -0.05 2.11 -12.97
C ARG A 13 1.31 2.78 -12.89
N PHE A 14 2.29 2.11 -12.28
CA PHE A 14 3.63 2.66 -12.20
C PHE A 14 4.34 2.69 -13.56
N ASN A 15 4.14 1.68 -14.42
CA ASN A 15 4.68 1.69 -15.79
C ASN A 15 4.20 2.94 -16.56
N ASN A 16 2.93 3.33 -16.40
CA ASN A 16 2.42 4.56 -16.99
C ASN A 16 3.12 5.81 -16.44
N ALA A 17 3.28 5.91 -15.11
CA ALA A 17 3.99 7.03 -14.48
C ALA A 17 5.47 7.09 -14.93
N TYR A 18 6.12 5.94 -15.01
CA TYR A 18 7.50 5.79 -15.46
C TYR A 18 7.69 6.25 -16.91
N SER A 19 6.76 5.89 -17.81
CA SER A 19 6.76 6.41 -19.18
C SER A 19 6.59 7.93 -19.27
N ASN A 20 6.03 8.55 -18.23
CA ASN A 20 5.92 10.01 -18.08
C ASN A 20 7.11 10.63 -17.30
N GLY A 21 8.18 9.86 -17.05
CA GLY A 21 9.40 10.36 -16.42
C GLY A 21 9.43 10.33 -14.90
N TRP A 22 8.44 9.71 -14.24
CA TRP A 22 8.44 9.56 -12.78
C TRP A 22 9.43 8.49 -12.34
N LYS A 23 10.12 8.75 -11.23
CA LYS A 23 10.98 7.75 -10.58
C LYS A 23 10.23 7.00 -9.47
N PRO A 24 10.58 5.74 -9.18
CA PRO A 24 9.90 4.95 -8.15
C PRO A 24 9.82 5.65 -6.79
N GLU A 25 10.91 6.26 -6.35
CA GLU A 25 11.03 6.96 -5.07
C GLU A 25 10.13 8.22 -4.95
N GLN A 26 9.56 8.69 -6.07
CA GLN A 26 8.64 9.83 -6.11
C GLN A 26 7.16 9.40 -6.11
N TYR A 27 6.89 8.09 -6.17
CA TYR A 27 5.54 7.55 -6.36
C TYR A 27 5.01 6.91 -5.07
N ILE A 28 3.78 7.30 -4.69
CA ILE A 28 3.07 6.82 -3.51
C ILE A 28 1.75 6.19 -3.96
N PHE A 29 1.50 4.95 -3.56
CA PHE A 29 0.20 4.29 -3.80
C PHE A 29 -0.77 4.58 -2.66
N THR A 30 -2.00 4.95 -2.98
CA THR A 30 -3.01 5.33 -1.98
C THR A 30 -4.30 4.55 -2.09
N GLU A 31 -4.88 4.16 -0.96
CA GLU A 31 -6.17 3.46 -0.87
C GLU A 31 -7.32 4.38 -0.38
N ASN A 32 -8.57 4.06 -0.74
CA ASN A 32 -9.75 4.80 -0.31
C ASN A 32 -10.19 4.43 1.13
N PHE A 33 -9.78 5.20 2.13
CA PHE A 33 -10.24 4.99 3.50
C PHE A 33 -11.56 5.69 3.83
N GLU A 34 -12.09 6.54 2.94
CA GLU A 34 -13.45 7.08 3.10
C GLU A 34 -14.46 5.94 3.26
N SER A 35 -14.29 4.87 2.48
CA SER A 35 -15.20 3.72 2.46
C SER A 35 -14.59 2.42 3.01
N LEU A 36 -13.26 2.26 2.96
CA LEU A 36 -12.59 0.97 3.23
C LEU A 36 -11.67 0.98 4.45
N TRP A 37 -11.73 2.01 5.31
CA TRP A 37 -10.89 2.09 6.52
C TRP A 37 -11.03 0.86 7.42
N LYS A 38 -12.26 0.33 7.57
CA LYS A 38 -12.58 -0.81 8.46
C LYS A 38 -11.74 -2.06 8.19
N SER A 39 -11.43 -2.32 6.93
CA SER A 39 -10.75 -3.53 6.45
C SER A 39 -9.32 -3.28 5.96
N GLY A 40 -8.84 -2.03 6.00
CA GLY A 40 -7.53 -1.68 5.46
C GLY A 40 -7.50 -1.64 3.93
N GLY A 41 -8.64 -1.39 3.28
CA GLY A 41 -8.80 -1.50 1.83
C GLY A 41 -9.64 -2.70 1.38
N THR A 42 -9.52 -3.11 0.12
CA THR A 42 -10.15 -4.34 -0.39
C THR A 42 -9.47 -5.55 0.24
N THR A 43 -10.21 -6.63 0.52
CA THR A 43 -9.71 -7.78 1.30
C THR A 43 -9.14 -8.92 0.46
N ASP A 44 -9.17 -8.77 -0.86
CA ASP A 44 -8.86 -9.77 -1.87
C ASP A 44 -7.63 -9.38 -2.71
N TYR A 45 -6.77 -8.50 -2.19
CA TYR A 45 -5.49 -8.21 -2.83
C TYR A 45 -4.65 -9.48 -2.89
N CYS A 46 -4.29 -9.90 -4.10
CA CYS A 46 -3.42 -11.05 -4.35
C CYS A 46 -2.07 -10.57 -4.86
N ASP A 47 -1.00 -10.84 -4.11
CA ASP A 47 0.35 -10.56 -4.59
C ASP A 47 0.79 -11.56 -5.69
N LYS A 48 1.92 -11.28 -6.35
CA LYS A 48 2.45 -12.15 -7.42
C LYS A 48 2.77 -13.57 -6.95
N ASP A 49 2.93 -13.79 -5.65
CA ASP A 49 3.26 -15.07 -5.03
C ASP A 49 2.01 -15.82 -4.55
N GLY A 50 0.80 -15.26 -4.77
CA GLY A 50 -0.48 -15.87 -4.44
C GLY A 50 -0.98 -15.59 -3.02
N ASN A 51 -0.32 -14.71 -2.25
CA ASN A 51 -0.77 -14.37 -0.90
C ASN A 51 -1.94 -13.38 -0.95
N ILE A 52 -2.98 -13.67 -0.18
CA ILE A 52 -4.18 -12.82 -0.06
C ILE A 52 -4.08 -11.94 1.18
N MET A 53 -4.31 -10.63 1.02
CA MET A 53 -4.30 -9.65 2.09
C MET A 53 -5.20 -8.45 1.80
N ASN A 54 -5.26 -7.48 2.74
CA ASN A 54 -5.88 -6.19 2.44
C ASN A 54 -4.99 -5.35 1.50
N SER A 55 -5.60 -4.51 0.67
CA SER A 55 -4.87 -3.76 -0.34
C SER A 55 -3.88 -2.74 0.21
N LEU A 56 -4.11 -2.10 1.36
CA LEU A 56 -3.08 -1.22 1.95
C LEU A 56 -1.82 -2.01 2.33
N GLN A 57 -2.00 -3.21 2.90
CA GLN A 57 -0.89 -4.11 3.19
C GLN A 57 -0.19 -4.59 1.92
N GLY A 58 -0.95 -4.90 0.86
CA GLY A 58 -0.41 -5.24 -0.46
C GLY A 58 0.46 -4.11 -1.02
N MET A 59 -0.08 -2.88 -1.04
CA MET A 59 0.64 -1.67 -1.45
C MET A 59 1.90 -1.43 -0.59
N ALA A 60 1.85 -1.70 0.70
CA ALA A 60 3.01 -1.56 1.59
C ALA A 60 4.16 -2.50 1.19
N ARG A 61 3.86 -3.76 0.85
CA ARG A 61 4.84 -4.78 0.43
C ARG A 61 5.35 -4.57 -1.00
N PHE A 62 4.48 -4.11 -1.88
CA PHE A 62 4.77 -3.97 -3.30
C PHE A 62 5.91 -2.98 -3.57
N ASN A 63 6.82 -3.33 -4.47
CA ASN A 63 7.71 -2.37 -5.12
C ASN A 63 7.64 -2.58 -6.63
N PRO A 64 7.62 -1.51 -7.43
CA PRO A 64 7.73 -1.65 -8.87
C PRO A 64 9.03 -2.34 -9.28
N GLU A 65 9.02 -3.00 -10.43
CA GLU A 65 10.21 -3.61 -11.05
C GLU A 65 11.36 -2.61 -11.23
N GLN A 66 11.03 -1.33 -11.42
CA GLN A 66 12.00 -0.24 -11.61
C GLN A 66 12.71 0.18 -10.31
N GLY A 67 12.24 -0.25 -9.14
CA GLY A 67 12.90 0.02 -7.87
C GLY A 67 11.95 0.31 -6.71
N ARG A 68 12.54 0.67 -5.57
CA ARG A 68 11.80 0.95 -4.34
C ARG A 68 10.91 2.17 -4.52
N LYS A 69 9.61 2.00 -4.24
CA LYS A 69 8.64 3.10 -4.27
C LYS A 69 8.89 4.14 -3.16
N GLY A 70 8.32 5.33 -3.30
CA GLY A 70 8.34 6.37 -2.27
C GLY A 70 7.53 6.01 -1.02
N GLY A 71 6.40 5.31 -1.18
CA GLY A 71 5.61 4.83 -0.03
C GLY A 71 4.20 4.37 -0.38
N CYS A 72 3.36 4.25 0.65
CA CYS A 72 1.92 4.11 0.50
C CYS A 72 1.17 5.02 1.49
N GLY A 73 -0.12 5.27 1.25
CA GLY A 73 -0.95 6.12 2.07
C GLY A 73 -2.45 5.86 1.87
N THR A 74 -3.28 6.72 2.46
CA THR A 74 -4.73 6.56 2.43
C THR A 74 -5.42 7.92 2.29
N TYR A 75 -6.57 7.92 1.62
CA TYR A 75 -7.47 9.07 1.54
C TYR A 75 -8.52 8.97 2.66
N HIS A 76 -8.78 10.05 3.42
CA HIS A 76 -9.54 10.02 4.69
C HIS A 76 -8.92 9.11 5.77
N MET A 77 -7.62 9.28 6.02
CA MET A 77 -6.86 8.49 6.98
C MET A 77 -7.42 8.55 8.41
N GLU A 78 -8.03 9.67 8.80
CA GLU A 78 -8.59 9.92 10.11
C GLU A 78 -9.77 9.01 10.46
N TYR A 79 -10.44 8.41 9.48
CA TYR A 79 -11.50 7.43 9.76
C TYR A 79 -10.96 6.18 10.46
N GLU A 80 -9.69 5.84 10.20
CA GLU A 80 -9.00 4.72 10.85
C GLU A 80 -8.62 5.00 12.32
N TYR A 81 -8.76 6.25 12.78
CA TYR A 81 -8.56 6.57 14.20
C TYR A 81 -9.50 5.73 15.08
N ALA A 82 -10.68 5.38 14.58
CA ALA A 82 -11.67 4.57 15.30
C ALA A 82 -11.28 3.09 15.50
N HIS A 83 -10.17 2.60 14.92
CA HIS A 83 -9.68 1.25 15.21
C HIS A 83 -9.07 1.13 16.60
N ASN A 84 -8.98 -0.12 17.06
CA ASN A 84 -8.15 -0.47 18.22
C ASN A 84 -7.12 -1.55 17.81
N PRO A 85 -5.81 -1.28 17.86
CA PRO A 85 -5.21 0.03 18.15
C PRO A 85 -5.58 1.06 17.06
N GLU A 86 -5.58 2.35 17.42
CA GLU A 86 -5.83 3.46 16.46
C GLU A 86 -4.91 3.34 15.24
N TYR A 87 -5.36 3.70 14.04
CA TYR A 87 -4.52 3.66 12.82
C TYR A 87 -3.86 2.28 12.56
N LYS A 88 -4.57 1.19 12.89
CA LYS A 88 -4.02 -0.18 12.90
C LYS A 88 -3.26 -0.55 11.62
N TYR A 89 -3.89 -0.41 10.46
CA TYR A 89 -3.35 -0.75 9.15
C TYR A 89 -2.31 0.25 8.67
N LEU A 90 -2.47 1.56 8.91
CA LEU A 90 -1.40 2.52 8.60
C LEU A 90 -0.13 2.24 9.41
N ARG A 91 -0.25 1.92 10.70
CA ARG A 91 0.89 1.50 11.54
C ARG A 91 1.54 0.22 11.02
N GLN A 92 0.72 -0.78 10.61
CA GLN A 92 1.22 -2.00 9.99
C GLN A 92 1.96 -1.73 8.67
N ALA A 93 1.41 -0.87 7.81
CA ALA A 93 2.03 -0.49 6.54
C ALA A 93 3.40 0.18 6.74
N ILE A 94 3.51 1.07 7.73
CA ILE A 94 4.79 1.71 8.11
C ILE A 94 5.81 0.65 8.53
N GLN A 95 5.43 -0.29 9.40
CA GLN A 95 6.31 -1.35 9.87
C GLN A 95 6.76 -2.29 8.74
N ILE A 96 5.88 -2.60 7.80
CA ILE A 96 6.21 -3.43 6.63
C ILE A 96 7.25 -2.73 5.75
N MET A 97 7.08 -1.44 5.49
CA MET A 97 7.99 -0.66 4.64
C MET A 97 9.31 -0.33 5.34
N ASN A 98 9.31 -0.27 6.68
CA ASN A 98 10.45 0.10 7.51
C ASN A 98 10.52 -0.83 8.73
N PRO A 99 10.95 -2.09 8.53
CA PRO A 99 10.98 -3.07 9.60
C PRO A 99 11.95 -2.64 10.70
N ALA A 100 11.52 -2.84 11.95
CA ALA A 100 12.36 -2.59 13.12
C ALA A 100 13.57 -3.53 13.10
N ASN A 101 14.74 -3.00 13.47
CA ASN A 101 15.90 -3.84 13.73
C ASN A 101 15.63 -4.70 14.96
N HIS A 102 15.66 -6.03 14.81
CA HIS A 102 15.43 -6.97 15.92
C HIS A 102 16.67 -7.15 16.83
N ASN A 103 17.73 -6.36 16.64
CA ASN A 103 19.00 -6.48 17.35
C ASN A 103 19.16 -5.35 18.39
N ASN A 104 18.40 -5.43 19.49
CA ASN A 104 18.66 -4.66 20.72
C ASN A 104 19.04 -5.61 21.84
#